data_AF-A0A1M5FIV3-F1
#
_entry.id   AF-A0A1M5FIV3-F1
#
_cell.length_a   1.000
_cell.length_b   1.000
_cell.length_c   1.000
_cell.angle_alpha   90.00
_cell.angle_beta   90.00
_cell.angle_gamma   90.00
#
_symmetry.space_group_name_H-M   'P 1'
#
loop_
_entity.id
_entity.type
_entity.pdbx_description
1 polymer ?
#
loop_
_entity_poly.entity_id
_entity_poly.type
_entity_poly.pdbx_seq_one_letter_code
_entity_poly.pdbx_strand_id
1 'polypeptide(L)'
;MLKVKNFAGNENLTKFRPALKFLLLLILPLLFMSLKLQNPTPRKERAFVVYTKDSVQLEVDLLFNANDLPAKYYSFVVTPVCEEGVCYNLVAEVYWDLLGNFLDYTEVPLDPLTKFDHIKFTREDHDKMKEILRDKTSLLANYKAEDLVDHSIEIKSEVIDGVAGATYKSLSGAVVRGAVYSSHTLWHIVNGELADKIVAHTEALMSEEVLVSMLDSDNYSLQFYALNKIDTGNEKYTPKLIRLITEGDSYVPFFAIEKIPDWAWSSAKYQSEIISLLKEVEFRMQNEILNRFNNKVLDVNATTFLACAMGSLNKSQFKKAFKILYDNRGQLTPKSIEEIVVQKNSGNNEFSKEAEQFLTSIAKEGRLVSP
;
A
#
# COMPACT_ATOMS: atom_id res chain seq x y z
N MET A 1 -31.29 -68.87 42.93
CA MET A 1 -31.05 -68.91 44.39
C MET A 1 -29.82 -69.80 44.61
N LEU A 2 -28.84 -69.32 45.40
CA LEU A 2 -27.55 -69.93 45.79
C LEU A 2 -26.43 -69.94 44.73
N LYS A 3 -25.14 -69.73 45.04
CA LYS A 3 -24.38 -68.84 45.94
C LYS A 3 -22.91 -69.00 45.51
N VAL A 4 -22.23 -67.88 45.29
CA VAL A 4 -20.80 -67.55 45.48
C VAL A 4 -19.75 -68.69 45.58
N LYS A 5 -18.66 -68.55 44.80
CA LYS A 5 -17.28 -68.69 45.32
C LYS A 5 -16.26 -67.91 44.48
N ASN A 6 -15.64 -66.93 45.13
CA ASN A 6 -14.40 -66.27 44.71
C ASN A 6 -13.22 -67.25 44.81
N PHE A 7 -12.27 -67.14 43.88
CA PHE A 7 -10.88 -67.51 44.11
C PHE A 7 -9.98 -66.44 43.50
N ALA A 8 -9.14 -65.86 44.36
CA ALA A 8 -8.00 -65.04 44.03
C ALA A 8 -6.80 -65.92 43.61
N GLY A 9 -5.90 -65.40 42.78
CA GLY A 9 -4.56 -65.97 42.65
C GLY A 9 -3.79 -65.63 41.37
N ASN A 10 -2.85 -64.69 41.53
CA ASN A 10 -1.54 -64.57 40.88
C ASN A 10 -1.36 -64.12 39.41
N GLU A 11 -0.95 -62.85 39.30
CA GLU A 11 0.41 -62.42 38.97
C GLU A 11 1.19 -63.21 37.89
N ASN A 12 1.38 -62.60 36.72
CA ASN A 12 2.70 -62.24 36.13
C ASN A 12 2.59 -61.93 34.63
N LEU A 13 2.26 -60.68 34.27
CA LEU A 13 2.46 -60.17 32.90
C LEU A 13 2.85 -58.67 32.93
N THR A 14 4.02 -58.37 33.49
CA THR A 14 4.65 -57.04 33.36
C THR A 14 6.14 -57.20 33.12
N LYS A 15 6.54 -57.49 31.88
CA LYS A 15 7.97 -57.40 31.47
C LYS A 15 8.20 -57.36 29.96
N PHE A 16 7.56 -56.42 29.26
CA PHE A 16 7.89 -55.98 27.88
C PHE A 16 7.09 -54.68 27.68
N ARG A 17 7.61 -53.46 27.46
CA ARG A 17 8.80 -52.93 26.79
C ARG A 17 9.08 -51.51 27.31
N PRO A 18 10.25 -51.17 27.88
CA PRO A 18 10.65 -49.77 28.06
C PRO A 18 11.31 -49.17 26.79
N ALA A 19 11.60 -49.99 25.77
CA ALA A 19 12.32 -49.55 24.57
C ALA A 19 11.46 -48.80 23.52
N LEU A 20 10.13 -48.95 23.54
CA LEU A 20 9.27 -48.35 22.51
C LEU A 20 8.90 -46.88 22.82
N LYS A 21 8.90 -46.48 24.10
CA LYS A 21 8.59 -45.09 24.50
C LYS A 21 9.76 -44.13 24.30
N PHE A 22 11.00 -44.62 24.35
CA PHE A 22 12.18 -43.78 24.09
C PHE A 22 12.43 -43.53 22.59
N LEU A 23 12.03 -44.47 21.71
CA LEU A 23 12.16 -44.28 20.26
C LEU A 23 11.20 -43.21 19.73
N LEU A 24 9.98 -43.12 20.26
CA LEU A 24 8.98 -42.10 19.89
C LEU A 24 9.34 -40.69 20.40
N LEU A 25 10.07 -40.58 21.51
CA LEU A 25 10.53 -39.30 22.09
C LEU A 25 11.77 -38.72 21.39
N LEU A 26 12.52 -39.54 20.65
CA LEU A 26 13.66 -39.07 19.82
C LEU A 26 13.25 -38.65 18.40
N ILE A 27 12.13 -39.14 17.88
CA ILE A 27 11.64 -38.80 16.53
C ILE A 27 10.80 -37.51 16.53
N LEU A 28 10.13 -37.18 17.65
CA LEU A 28 9.33 -35.96 17.77
C LEU A 28 10.14 -34.65 17.63
N PRO A 29 11.35 -34.49 18.21
CA PRO A 29 12.16 -33.29 17.97
C PRO A 29 12.84 -33.28 16.59
N LEU A 30 13.02 -34.43 15.94
CA LEU A 30 13.54 -34.50 14.56
C LEU A 30 12.50 -34.07 13.52
N LEU A 31 11.20 -34.30 13.77
CA LEU A 31 10.12 -33.77 12.93
C LEU A 31 9.92 -32.24 13.08
N PHE A 32 10.29 -31.67 14.23
CA PHE A 32 10.22 -30.21 14.44
C PHE A 32 11.47 -29.45 13.97
N MET A 33 12.59 -30.13 13.66
CA MET A 33 13.82 -29.48 13.21
C MET A 33 13.91 -29.27 11.68
N SER A 34 12.99 -29.83 10.90
CA SER A 34 13.03 -29.78 9.42
C SER A 34 12.02 -28.81 8.78
N LEU A 35 11.19 -28.12 9.57
CA LEU A 35 10.35 -27.01 9.09
C LEU A 35 11.00 -25.66 9.46
N LYS A 36 12.27 -25.47 9.09
CA LYS A 36 12.65 -24.12 8.71
C LYS A 36 11.88 -23.85 7.42
N LEU A 37 10.88 -22.97 7.49
CA LEU A 37 10.35 -22.30 6.30
C LEU A 37 11.56 -21.74 5.55
N GLN A 38 12.03 -22.49 4.57
CA GLN A 38 12.96 -21.98 3.60
C GLN A 38 12.08 -21.07 2.76
N ASN A 39 12.07 -19.78 3.08
CA ASN A 39 11.34 -18.80 2.30
C ASN A 39 11.74 -19.04 0.84
N PRO A 40 10.79 -19.44 -0.03
CA PRO A 40 11.13 -19.72 -1.41
C PRO A 40 11.81 -18.47 -1.97
N THR A 41 12.98 -18.66 -2.56
CA THR A 41 13.67 -17.56 -3.25
C THR A 41 12.67 -16.95 -4.23
N PRO A 42 12.42 -15.63 -4.18
CA PRO A 42 11.48 -15.00 -5.08
C PRO A 42 11.83 -15.35 -6.52
N ARG A 43 10.85 -15.81 -7.31
CA ARG A 43 11.06 -16.06 -8.73
C ARG A 43 11.57 -14.77 -9.36
N LYS A 44 12.58 -14.91 -10.20
CA LYS A 44 13.26 -13.82 -10.90
C LYS A 44 13.39 -14.18 -12.37
N GLU A 45 13.02 -13.26 -13.24
CA GLU A 45 13.11 -13.45 -14.69
C GLU A 45 13.70 -12.22 -15.35
N ARG A 46 14.45 -12.42 -16.44
CA ARG A 46 14.96 -11.31 -17.23
C ARG A 46 13.80 -10.64 -17.96
N ALA A 47 13.55 -9.38 -17.67
CA ALA A 47 12.56 -8.58 -18.39
C ALA A 47 13.15 -8.11 -19.72
N PHE A 48 14.28 -7.40 -19.67
CA PHE A 48 14.94 -6.87 -20.86
C PHE A 48 16.38 -6.42 -20.55
N VAL A 49 17.08 -6.02 -21.61
CA VAL A 49 18.40 -5.39 -21.55
C VAL A 49 18.30 -4.00 -22.15
N VAL A 50 18.91 -3.01 -21.52
CA VAL A 50 19.00 -1.64 -22.03
C VAL A 50 20.44 -1.16 -22.01
N TYR A 51 20.79 -0.28 -22.93
CA TYR A 51 22.08 0.39 -22.95
C TYR A 51 21.88 1.83 -22.49
N THR A 52 22.67 2.29 -21.52
CA THR A 52 22.72 3.72 -21.20
C THR A 52 23.34 4.49 -22.36
N LYS A 53 23.25 5.83 -22.33
CA LYS A 53 23.89 6.71 -23.34
C LYS A 53 25.40 6.45 -23.49
N ASP A 54 26.03 6.01 -22.41
CA ASP A 54 27.48 5.71 -22.36
C ASP A 54 27.79 4.24 -22.71
N SER A 55 26.84 3.55 -23.36
CA SER A 55 26.95 2.14 -23.76
C SER A 55 27.09 1.15 -22.59
N VAL A 56 26.73 1.55 -21.37
CA VAL A 56 26.67 0.62 -20.23
C VAL A 56 25.46 -0.28 -20.40
N GLN A 57 25.69 -1.59 -20.47
CA GLN A 57 24.63 -2.58 -20.54
C GLN A 57 24.04 -2.81 -19.15
N LEU A 58 22.73 -2.58 -19.02
CA LEU A 58 21.96 -2.88 -17.82
C LEU A 58 21.02 -4.04 -18.09
N GLU A 59 21.18 -5.12 -17.32
CA GLU A 59 20.20 -6.22 -17.27
C GLU A 59 19.12 -5.87 -16.25
N VAL A 60 17.86 -5.86 -16.69
CA VAL A 60 16.71 -5.57 -15.83
C VAL A 60 15.93 -6.87 -15.64
N ASP A 61 15.82 -7.30 -14.39
CA ASP A 61 15.06 -8.48 -13.98
C ASP A 61 13.73 -8.06 -13.34
N LEU A 62 12.67 -8.84 -13.58
CA LEU A 62 11.40 -8.76 -12.90
C LEU A 62 11.37 -9.76 -11.74
N LEU A 63 11.01 -9.29 -10.55
CA LEU A 63 10.82 -10.07 -9.35
C LEU A 63 9.33 -10.31 -9.11
N PHE A 64 8.98 -11.55 -8.77
CA PHE A 64 7.61 -11.98 -8.51
C PHE A 64 7.36 -12.14 -7.00
N ASN A 65 6.12 -11.93 -6.60
CA ASN A 65 5.69 -12.15 -5.21
C ASN A 65 5.38 -13.65 -4.95
N ALA A 66 4.95 -13.97 -3.73
CA ALA A 66 4.64 -15.34 -3.31
C ALA A 66 3.46 -15.98 -4.08
N ASN A 67 2.63 -15.17 -4.74
CA ASN A 67 1.51 -15.61 -5.59
C ASN A 67 1.89 -15.67 -7.07
N ASP A 68 3.19 -15.61 -7.39
CA ASP A 68 3.71 -15.64 -8.76
C ASP A 68 3.25 -14.47 -9.64
N LEU A 69 2.95 -13.33 -9.03
CA LEU A 69 2.59 -12.10 -9.73
C LEU A 69 3.77 -11.11 -9.77
N PRO A 70 3.94 -10.34 -10.87
CA PRO A 70 4.90 -9.25 -10.96
C PRO A 70 4.84 -8.33 -9.73
N ALA A 71 5.98 -8.05 -9.11
CA ALA A 71 6.03 -7.25 -7.88
C ALA A 71 6.90 -6.00 -8.03
N LYS A 72 8.12 -6.14 -8.56
CA LYS A 72 9.07 -5.03 -8.73
C LYS A 72 10.17 -5.39 -9.73
N TYR A 73 10.81 -4.38 -10.29
CA TYR A 73 11.99 -4.55 -11.13
C TYR A 73 13.27 -4.34 -10.33
N TYR A 74 14.33 -4.96 -10.81
CA TYR A 74 15.66 -4.96 -10.21
C TYR A 74 16.74 -4.86 -11.29
N SER A 75 17.80 -4.10 -11.02
CA SER A 75 19.01 -4.13 -11.81
C SER A 75 20.25 -3.98 -10.93
N PHE A 76 21.31 -4.71 -11.27
CA PHE A 76 22.64 -4.51 -10.71
C PHE A 76 23.39 -3.52 -11.59
N VAL A 77 23.50 -2.28 -11.14
CA VAL A 77 24.08 -1.16 -11.89
C VAL A 77 25.57 -1.07 -11.59
N VAL A 78 26.38 -1.13 -12.64
CA VAL A 78 27.82 -0.84 -12.61
C VAL A 78 28.09 0.21 -13.68
N THR A 79 28.42 1.43 -13.27
CA THR A 79 28.65 2.53 -14.20
C THR A 79 29.83 3.39 -13.76
N PRO A 80 30.68 3.87 -14.69
CA PRO A 80 31.62 4.93 -14.37
C PRO A 80 30.87 6.21 -13.96
N VAL A 81 31.49 7.02 -13.11
CA VAL A 81 30.92 8.29 -12.60
C VAL A 81 31.86 9.48 -12.80
N CYS A 82 32.82 9.39 -13.72
CA CYS A 82 33.55 10.55 -14.23
C CYS A 82 34.16 10.26 -15.60
N GLU A 83 34.44 11.32 -16.36
CA GLU A 83 34.93 11.23 -17.75
C GLU A 83 36.38 10.73 -17.85
N GLU A 84 37.21 10.98 -16.82
CA GLU A 84 38.65 10.71 -16.86
C GLU A 84 39.04 9.31 -16.35
N GLY A 85 38.07 8.48 -15.96
CA GLY A 85 38.33 7.09 -15.53
C GLY A 85 39.14 6.94 -14.23
N VAL A 86 39.39 8.04 -13.51
CA VAL A 86 40.13 8.06 -12.24
C VAL A 86 39.24 7.65 -11.05
N CYS A 87 37.92 7.82 -11.19
CA CYS A 87 36.97 7.57 -10.10
C CYS A 87 36.54 6.10 -10.08
N TYR A 88 36.23 5.60 -8.87
CA TYR A 88 35.60 4.30 -8.73
C TYR A 88 34.22 4.27 -9.41
N ASN A 89 33.88 3.11 -9.97
CA ASN A 89 32.55 2.89 -10.51
C ASN A 89 31.50 3.02 -9.42
N LEU A 90 30.34 3.55 -9.79
CA LEU A 90 29.13 3.41 -9.00
C LEU A 90 28.63 1.98 -9.16
N VAL A 91 28.52 1.28 -8.03
CA VAL A 91 27.99 -0.07 -7.95
C VAL A 91 26.79 -0.06 -6.99
N ALA A 92 25.60 -0.37 -7.52
CA ALA A 92 24.38 -0.37 -6.72
C ALA A 92 23.35 -1.38 -7.24
N GLU A 93 22.60 -1.96 -6.32
CA GLU A 93 21.37 -2.67 -6.63
C GLU A 93 20.21 -1.67 -6.61
N VAL A 94 19.48 -1.55 -7.71
CA VAL A 94 18.42 -0.54 -7.85
C VAL A 94 17.08 -1.23 -8.09
N TYR A 95 16.02 -0.70 -7.48
CA TYR A 95 14.68 -1.27 -7.50
C TYR A 95 13.64 -0.25 -7.95
N TRP A 96 12.70 -0.71 -8.78
CA TRP A 96 11.56 0.08 -9.26
C TRP A 96 10.24 -0.65 -9.03
N ASP A 97 9.16 0.11 -8.88
CA ASP A 97 7.81 -0.45 -8.90
C ASP A 97 7.39 -0.83 -10.33
N LEU A 98 6.18 -1.36 -10.47
CA LEU A 98 5.66 -1.79 -11.76
C LEU A 98 5.42 -0.64 -12.75
N LEU A 99 5.42 0.61 -12.30
CA LEU A 99 5.26 1.81 -13.12
C LEU A 99 6.57 2.58 -13.31
N GLY A 100 7.71 1.94 -13.05
CA GLY A 100 9.02 2.55 -13.22
C GLY A 100 9.29 3.69 -12.24
N ASN A 101 8.58 3.76 -11.11
CA ASN A 101 8.95 4.66 -10.02
C ASN A 101 10.05 4.02 -9.18
N PHE A 102 11.03 4.82 -8.81
CA PHE A 102 12.09 4.42 -7.89
C PHE A 102 11.52 3.96 -6.54
N LEU A 103 11.92 2.76 -6.10
CA LEU A 103 11.60 2.25 -4.76
C LEU A 103 12.76 2.51 -3.80
N ASP A 104 13.91 1.92 -4.12
CA ASP A 104 15.11 2.02 -3.31
C ASP A 104 16.37 1.64 -4.10
N TYR A 105 17.54 1.90 -3.51
CA TYR A 105 18.78 1.25 -3.88
C TYR A 105 19.53 0.74 -2.64
N THR A 106 20.33 -0.30 -2.85
CA THR A 106 21.25 -0.85 -1.86
C THR A 106 22.68 -0.77 -2.38
N GLU A 107 23.56 -0.35 -1.48
CA GLU A 107 25.00 -0.32 -1.73
C GLU A 107 25.59 -1.73 -1.62
N VAL A 108 26.63 -2.01 -2.42
CA VAL A 108 27.39 -3.25 -2.32
C VAL A 108 28.51 -3.07 -1.28
N PRO A 109 28.58 -3.89 -0.22
CA PRO A 109 29.54 -3.67 0.88
C PRO A 109 31.01 -3.57 0.47
N LEU A 110 31.39 -4.23 -0.62
CA LEU A 110 32.76 -4.22 -1.14
C LEU A 110 33.05 -3.01 -2.04
N ASP A 111 32.01 -2.35 -2.55
CA ASP A 111 32.10 -1.25 -3.51
C ASP A 111 31.17 -0.10 -3.06
N PRO A 112 31.50 0.58 -1.95
CA PRO A 112 30.65 1.64 -1.44
C PRO A 112 30.65 2.87 -2.35
N LEU A 113 29.53 3.57 -2.39
CA LEU A 113 29.39 4.88 -3.00
C LEU A 113 30.33 5.87 -2.32
N THR A 114 31.06 6.61 -3.14
CA THR A 114 32.00 7.63 -2.70
C THR A 114 31.69 8.97 -3.34
N LYS A 115 31.96 10.02 -2.57
CA LYS A 115 32.05 11.40 -3.02
C LYS A 115 33.46 11.64 -3.59
N PHE A 116 33.68 12.86 -4.06
CA PHE A 116 35.00 13.39 -4.36
C PHE A 116 36.01 13.03 -3.27
N ASP A 117 37.24 12.73 -3.69
CA ASP A 117 38.33 12.29 -2.81
C ASP A 117 38.13 10.91 -2.16
N HIS A 118 37.31 10.05 -2.77
CA HIS A 118 36.98 8.70 -2.29
C HIS A 118 36.34 8.67 -0.88
N ILE A 119 35.72 9.77 -0.48
CA ILE A 119 35.04 9.87 0.81
C ILE A 119 33.74 9.07 0.73
N LYS A 120 33.61 8.01 1.53
CA LYS A 120 32.39 7.19 1.58
C LYS A 120 31.15 8.03 1.89
N PHE A 121 30.03 7.62 1.32
CA PHE A 121 28.73 8.18 1.67
C PHE A 121 28.42 7.95 3.15
N THR A 122 27.89 8.97 3.81
CA THR A 122 27.27 8.81 5.12
C THR A 122 25.82 8.36 4.97
N ARG A 123 25.16 8.02 6.08
CA ARG A 123 23.73 7.74 6.07
C ARG A 123 22.92 8.90 5.50
N GLU A 124 23.28 10.13 5.87
CA GLU A 124 22.63 11.35 5.40
C GLU A 124 22.84 11.55 3.89
N ASP A 125 24.01 11.20 3.35
CA ASP A 125 24.25 11.21 1.91
C ASP A 125 23.36 10.19 1.18
N HIS A 126 23.19 8.99 1.75
CA HIS A 126 22.27 7.99 1.19
C HIS A 126 20.82 8.45 1.24
N ASP A 127 20.36 8.99 2.37
CA ASP A 127 19.01 9.52 2.52
C ASP A 127 18.74 10.65 1.51
N LYS A 128 19.73 11.56 1.32
CA LYS A 128 19.64 12.63 0.32
C LYS A 128 19.64 12.08 -1.10
N MET A 129 20.46 11.08 -1.41
CA MET A 129 20.44 10.42 -2.73
C MET A 129 19.05 9.80 -3.00
N LYS A 130 18.46 9.09 -2.04
CA LYS A 130 17.13 8.49 -2.19
C LYS A 130 16.05 9.56 -2.41
N GLU A 131 16.13 10.70 -1.73
CA GLU A 131 15.26 11.85 -1.98
C GLU A 131 15.38 12.36 -3.42
N ILE A 132 16.62 12.56 -3.90
CA ILE A 132 16.90 13.01 -5.28
C ILE A 132 16.34 12.02 -6.31
N LEU A 133 16.54 10.72 -6.12
CA LEU A 133 16.09 9.69 -7.06
C LEU A 133 14.56 9.55 -7.10
N ARG A 134 13.86 9.86 -6.01
CA ARG A 134 12.38 9.91 -5.97
C ARG A 134 11.81 11.15 -6.68
N ASP A 135 12.58 12.23 -6.77
CA ASP A 135 12.14 13.47 -7.40
C ASP A 135 12.30 13.42 -8.93
N LYS A 136 11.23 13.03 -9.63
CA LYS A 136 11.14 13.07 -11.09
C LYS A 136 11.15 14.48 -11.68
N THR A 137 10.95 15.52 -10.86
CA THR A 137 10.96 16.93 -11.27
C THR A 137 12.29 17.62 -11.03
N SER A 138 13.31 16.86 -10.61
CA SER A 138 14.66 17.35 -10.32
C SER A 138 15.24 18.14 -11.49
N LEU A 139 16.00 19.18 -11.17
CA LEU A 139 16.76 19.96 -12.15
C LEU A 139 17.71 19.08 -12.97
N LEU A 140 18.17 17.96 -12.41
CA LEU A 140 19.05 17.00 -13.10
C LEU A 140 18.48 16.53 -14.44
N ALA A 141 17.16 16.52 -14.61
CA ALA A 141 16.50 16.19 -15.87
C ALA A 141 16.97 17.05 -17.06
N ASN A 142 17.35 18.30 -16.80
CA ASN A 142 17.54 19.34 -17.82
C ASN A 142 19.00 19.83 -17.95
N TYR A 143 19.92 19.35 -17.11
CA TYR A 143 21.32 19.77 -17.12
C TYR A 143 22.24 18.58 -17.39
N LYS A 144 23.39 18.83 -18.03
CA LYS A 144 24.48 17.85 -18.02
C LYS A 144 25.23 17.93 -16.71
N ALA A 145 25.99 16.90 -16.34
CA ALA A 145 26.71 16.89 -15.07
C ALA A 145 27.74 18.04 -14.99
N GLU A 146 28.41 18.33 -16.11
CA GLU A 146 29.38 19.43 -16.25
C GLU A 146 28.72 20.81 -16.02
N ASP A 147 27.44 20.97 -16.38
CA ASP A 147 26.70 22.23 -16.18
C ASP A 147 26.34 22.48 -14.71
N LEU A 148 26.52 21.47 -13.83
CA LEU A 148 26.20 21.56 -12.41
C LEU A 148 27.38 22.02 -11.55
N VAL A 149 28.57 22.14 -12.15
CA VAL A 149 29.83 22.51 -11.48
C VAL A 149 30.41 23.82 -12.01
N ASP A 150 30.94 24.62 -11.09
CA ASP A 150 31.68 25.84 -11.36
C ASP A 150 33.16 25.51 -11.54
N HIS A 151 33.58 25.37 -12.79
CA HIS A 151 34.99 25.12 -13.14
C HIS A 151 35.91 26.31 -12.83
N SER A 152 35.38 27.51 -12.51
CA SER A 152 36.21 28.63 -12.06
C SER A 152 36.70 28.47 -10.62
N ILE A 153 36.11 27.54 -9.85
CA ILE A 153 36.49 27.24 -8.47
C ILE A 153 37.05 25.81 -8.44
N GLU A 154 38.38 25.72 -8.46
CA GLU A 154 39.10 24.46 -8.39
C GLU A 154 39.22 23.94 -6.95
N ILE A 155 38.77 22.71 -6.73
CA ILE A 155 38.94 21.94 -5.50
C ILE A 155 39.95 20.83 -5.79
N LYS A 156 41.11 20.87 -5.12
CA LYS A 156 42.15 19.85 -5.26
C LYS A 156 41.82 18.64 -4.38
N SER A 157 42.02 17.45 -4.92
CA SER A 157 41.94 16.21 -4.15
C SER A 157 43.21 16.03 -3.29
N GLU A 158 43.05 15.42 -2.11
CA GLU A 158 44.15 15.06 -1.23
C GLU A 158 44.63 13.62 -1.47
N VAL A 159 43.80 12.79 -2.12
CA VAL A 159 44.01 11.34 -2.30
C VAL A 159 44.37 10.97 -3.74
N ILE A 160 43.93 11.74 -4.73
CA ILE A 160 44.23 11.54 -6.16
C ILE A 160 44.84 12.82 -6.75
N ASP A 161 45.66 12.68 -7.80
CA ASP A 161 46.20 13.82 -8.55
C ASP A 161 45.11 14.37 -9.49
N GLY A 162 44.09 14.98 -8.89
CA GLY A 162 42.88 15.43 -9.58
C GLY A 162 42.31 16.72 -8.99
N VAL A 163 41.64 17.49 -9.85
CA VAL A 163 40.95 18.74 -9.50
C VAL A 163 39.50 18.64 -9.93
N ALA A 164 38.56 19.09 -9.09
CA ALA A 164 37.14 19.16 -9.42
C ALA A 164 36.60 20.59 -9.29
N GLY A 165 35.59 20.92 -10.09
CA GLY A 165 34.83 22.16 -9.94
C GLY A 165 33.89 22.12 -8.72
N ALA A 166 33.65 23.27 -8.11
CA ALA A 166 32.70 23.37 -7.01
C ALA A 166 31.25 23.29 -7.52
N THR A 167 30.38 22.50 -6.88
CA THR A 167 28.94 22.53 -7.22
C THR A 167 28.37 23.94 -7.06
N TYR A 168 27.62 24.43 -8.05
CA TYR A 168 26.95 25.73 -7.91
C TYR A 168 26.03 25.74 -6.68
N LYS A 169 26.13 26.80 -5.86
CA LYS A 169 25.35 26.92 -4.62
C LYS A 169 23.84 26.88 -4.86
N SER A 170 23.37 27.36 -6.01
CA SER A 170 21.97 27.30 -6.43
C SER A 170 21.49 25.88 -6.74
N LEU A 171 22.40 24.94 -7.01
CA LEU A 171 22.11 23.58 -7.44
C LEU A 171 22.44 22.53 -6.36
N SER A 172 22.99 22.95 -5.22
CA SER A 172 23.39 22.03 -4.13
C SER A 172 22.23 21.25 -3.51
N GLY A 173 20.98 21.69 -3.71
CA GLY A 173 19.80 20.95 -3.26
C GLY A 173 19.42 19.77 -4.15
N ALA A 174 19.90 19.74 -5.40
CA ALA A 174 19.55 18.73 -6.40
C ALA A 174 20.57 17.57 -6.48
N VAL A 175 21.67 17.64 -5.72
CA VAL A 175 22.76 16.65 -5.73
C VAL A 175 23.23 16.35 -4.32
N VAL A 176 23.87 15.19 -4.12
CA VAL A 176 24.68 14.96 -2.93
C VAL A 176 25.96 15.79 -3.06
N ARG A 177 26.26 16.60 -2.05
CA ARG A 177 27.44 17.48 -2.07
C ARG A 177 28.72 16.67 -2.26
N GLY A 178 29.50 17.00 -3.27
CA GLY A 178 30.71 16.27 -3.62
C GLY A 178 30.48 15.00 -4.44
N ALA A 179 29.24 14.69 -4.85
CA ALA A 179 28.92 13.53 -5.69
C ALA A 179 27.98 13.93 -6.85
N VAL A 180 28.26 15.05 -7.50
CA VAL A 180 27.44 15.60 -8.61
C VAL A 180 27.23 14.56 -9.71
N TYR A 181 28.31 13.98 -10.22
CA TYR A 181 28.25 12.99 -11.29
C TYR A 181 27.48 11.74 -10.86
N SER A 182 27.77 11.17 -9.69
CA SER A 182 27.03 10.01 -9.16
C SER A 182 25.53 10.30 -9.00
N SER A 183 25.16 11.48 -8.49
CA SER A 183 23.76 11.91 -8.38
C SER A 183 23.10 12.05 -9.76
N HIS A 184 23.80 12.66 -10.72
CA HIS A 184 23.31 12.86 -12.08
C HIS A 184 23.12 11.54 -12.83
N THR A 185 24.16 10.70 -12.88
CA THR A 185 24.16 9.40 -13.55
C THR A 185 23.05 8.50 -13.00
N LEU A 186 22.97 8.34 -11.67
CA LEU A 186 21.98 7.45 -11.07
C LEU A 186 20.56 7.98 -11.26
N TRP A 187 20.36 9.30 -11.20
CA TRP A 187 19.05 9.90 -11.49
C TRP A 187 18.59 9.60 -12.92
N HIS A 188 19.47 9.72 -13.92
CA HIS A 188 19.11 9.40 -15.31
C HIS A 188 18.91 7.91 -15.57
N ILE A 189 19.63 7.02 -14.87
CA ILE A 189 19.35 5.58 -14.92
C ILE A 189 17.96 5.29 -14.34
N VAL A 190 17.63 5.90 -13.21
CA VAL A 190 16.39 5.65 -12.48
C VAL A 190 15.17 6.25 -13.15
N ASN A 191 15.27 7.48 -13.67
CA ASN A 191 14.14 8.28 -14.15
C ASN A 191 14.15 8.51 -15.68
N GLY A 192 15.14 7.98 -16.39
CA GLY A 192 15.24 8.09 -17.86
C GLY A 192 14.55 6.94 -18.61
N GLU A 193 15.09 6.60 -19.79
CA GLU A 193 14.50 5.61 -20.72
C GLU A 193 14.22 4.24 -20.08
N LEU A 194 15.00 3.84 -19.07
CA LEU A 194 14.78 2.58 -18.35
C LEU A 194 13.41 2.56 -17.67
N ALA A 195 12.98 3.66 -17.04
CA ALA A 195 11.66 3.76 -16.42
C ALA A 195 10.53 3.59 -17.45
N ASP A 196 10.67 4.20 -18.63
CA ASP A 196 9.69 4.05 -19.71
C ASP A 196 9.60 2.61 -20.23
N LYS A 197 10.75 1.92 -20.36
CA LYS A 197 10.77 0.50 -20.73
C LYS A 197 10.15 -0.39 -19.66
N ILE A 198 10.33 -0.07 -18.37
CA ILE A 198 9.64 -0.76 -17.27
C ILE A 198 8.12 -0.65 -17.45
N VAL A 199 7.61 0.55 -17.67
CA VAL A 199 6.16 0.78 -17.87
C VAL A 199 5.66 -0.02 -19.08
N ALA A 200 6.37 0.06 -20.21
CA ALA A 200 5.99 -0.67 -21.42
C ALA A 200 5.99 -2.20 -21.22
N HIS A 201 6.97 -2.73 -20.50
CA HIS A 201 7.04 -4.16 -20.18
C HIS A 201 5.91 -4.57 -19.22
N THR A 202 5.61 -3.77 -18.19
CA THR A 202 4.47 -4.02 -17.28
C THR A 202 3.14 -4.01 -18.02
N GLU A 203 2.92 -3.07 -18.94
CA GLU A 203 1.70 -3.01 -19.76
C GLU A 203 1.53 -4.28 -20.61
N ALA A 204 2.62 -4.85 -21.14
CA ALA A 204 2.57 -6.10 -21.89
C ALA A 204 2.22 -7.32 -21.03
N LEU A 205 2.46 -7.24 -19.71
CA LEU A 205 2.13 -8.28 -18.73
C LEU A 205 0.77 -8.04 -18.04
N MET A 206 0.05 -6.99 -18.41
CA MET A 206 -1.15 -6.57 -17.69
C MET A 206 -2.23 -7.64 -17.77
N SER A 207 -2.63 -8.15 -16.61
CA SER A 207 -3.75 -9.06 -16.44
C SER A 207 -4.69 -8.56 -15.34
N GLU A 208 -5.83 -9.21 -15.21
CA GLU A 208 -6.75 -8.96 -14.10
C GLU A 208 -6.10 -9.19 -12.74
N GLU A 209 -5.33 -10.27 -12.60
CA GLU A 209 -4.63 -10.60 -11.35
C GLU A 209 -3.57 -9.56 -11.01
N VAL A 210 -2.88 -9.03 -12.03
CA VAL A 210 -1.93 -7.91 -11.86
C VAL A 210 -2.65 -6.65 -11.38
N LEU A 211 -3.76 -6.27 -12.02
CA LEU A 211 -4.57 -5.11 -11.60
C LEU A 211 -5.09 -5.27 -10.16
N VAL A 212 -5.54 -6.48 -9.81
CA VAL A 212 -5.94 -6.82 -8.44
C VAL A 212 -4.77 -6.64 -7.47
N SER A 213 -3.58 -7.13 -7.82
CA SER A 213 -2.39 -6.97 -6.96
C SER A 213 -1.97 -5.51 -6.79
N MET A 214 -2.16 -4.68 -7.82
CA MET A 214 -1.91 -3.24 -7.75
C MET A 214 -2.91 -2.52 -6.83
N LEU A 215 -4.20 -2.88 -6.89
CA LEU A 215 -5.22 -2.37 -5.94
C LEU A 215 -4.94 -2.81 -4.49
N ASP A 216 -4.35 -3.98 -4.31
CA ASP A 216 -3.99 -4.56 -3.01
C ASP A 216 -2.62 -4.10 -2.47
N SER A 217 -1.86 -3.32 -3.25
CA SER A 217 -0.58 -2.79 -2.81
C SER A 217 -0.75 -1.56 -1.91
N ASP A 218 0.25 -1.25 -1.08
CA ASP A 218 0.32 0.01 -0.31
C ASP A 218 0.81 1.21 -1.15
N ASN A 219 1.07 1.00 -2.45
CA ASN A 219 1.58 2.04 -3.33
C ASN A 219 0.42 2.75 -4.03
N TYR A 220 0.16 4.00 -3.62
CA TYR A 220 -0.93 4.81 -4.18
C TYR A 220 -0.84 4.95 -5.71
N SER A 221 0.36 5.03 -6.30
CA SER A 221 0.53 5.16 -7.75
C SER A 221 0.06 3.89 -8.49
N LEU A 222 0.34 2.71 -7.94
CA LEU A 222 -0.17 1.45 -8.47
C LEU A 222 -1.69 1.35 -8.31
N GLN A 223 -2.22 1.71 -7.14
CA GLN A 223 -3.67 1.73 -6.89
C GLN A 223 -4.38 2.65 -7.90
N PHE A 224 -3.87 3.87 -8.11
CA PHE A 224 -4.39 4.82 -9.08
C PHE A 224 -4.39 4.30 -10.51
N TYR A 225 -3.27 3.72 -10.91
CA TYR A 225 -3.15 3.14 -12.24
C TYR A 225 -4.19 2.03 -12.43
N ALA A 226 -4.32 1.11 -11.46
CA ALA A 226 -5.27 0.01 -11.54
C ALA A 226 -6.72 0.48 -11.54
N LEU A 227 -7.07 1.47 -10.70
CA LEU A 227 -8.40 2.08 -10.68
C LEU A 227 -8.80 2.61 -12.07
N ASN A 228 -7.86 3.12 -12.86
CA ASN A 228 -8.13 3.61 -14.22
C ASN A 228 -8.30 2.51 -15.28
N LYS A 229 -7.93 1.27 -14.98
CA LYS A 229 -7.90 0.15 -15.94
C LYS A 229 -8.94 -0.93 -15.64
N ILE A 230 -9.38 -1.08 -14.39
CA ILE A 230 -10.39 -2.08 -14.02
C ILE A 230 -11.75 -1.82 -14.68
N ASP A 231 -12.45 -2.90 -15.01
CA ASP A 231 -13.87 -2.86 -15.40
C ASP A 231 -14.74 -2.80 -14.14
N THR A 232 -15.19 -1.61 -13.77
CA THR A 232 -16.04 -1.40 -12.59
C THR A 232 -17.43 -2.03 -12.73
N GLY A 233 -17.83 -2.51 -13.92
CA GLY A 233 -19.02 -3.32 -14.11
C GLY A 233 -18.90 -4.72 -13.47
N ASN A 234 -17.67 -5.19 -13.24
CA ASN A 234 -17.44 -6.50 -12.63
C ASN A 234 -17.47 -6.42 -11.10
N GLU A 235 -18.46 -7.10 -10.48
CA GLU A 235 -18.71 -7.08 -9.03
C GLU A 235 -17.48 -7.45 -8.18
N LYS A 236 -16.54 -8.26 -8.70
CA LYS A 236 -15.35 -8.67 -7.95
C LYS A 236 -14.48 -7.50 -7.48
N TYR A 237 -14.53 -6.35 -8.17
CA TYR A 237 -13.76 -5.17 -7.80
C TYR A 237 -14.46 -4.32 -6.74
N THR A 238 -15.78 -4.45 -6.57
CA THR A 238 -16.54 -3.62 -5.62
C THR A 238 -16.01 -3.72 -4.19
N PRO A 239 -15.71 -4.91 -3.62
CA PRO A 239 -15.09 -4.99 -2.29
C PRO A 239 -13.73 -4.26 -2.21
N LYS A 240 -12.94 -4.26 -3.28
CA LYS A 240 -11.64 -3.56 -3.32
C LYS A 240 -11.82 -2.05 -3.37
N LEU A 241 -12.79 -1.56 -4.14
CA LEU A 241 -13.15 -0.15 -4.18
C LEU A 241 -13.63 0.34 -2.80
N ILE A 242 -14.46 -0.45 -2.12
CA ILE A 242 -14.94 -0.14 -0.78
C ILE A 242 -13.78 -0.11 0.23
N ARG A 243 -12.88 -1.10 0.21
CA ARG A 243 -11.69 -1.13 1.06
C ARG A 243 -10.81 0.12 0.87
N LEU A 244 -10.60 0.55 -0.38
CA LEU A 244 -9.77 1.72 -0.69
C LEU A 244 -10.36 3.05 -0.21
N ILE A 245 -11.64 3.10 0.17
CA ILE A 245 -12.24 4.29 0.81
C ILE A 245 -11.62 4.57 2.19
N THR A 246 -11.23 3.53 2.92
CA THR A 246 -10.65 3.66 4.27
C THR A 246 -9.14 3.46 4.27
N GLU A 247 -8.63 2.52 3.47
CA GLU A 247 -7.21 2.14 3.48
C GLU A 247 -6.36 2.88 2.43
N GLY A 248 -6.99 3.55 1.45
CA GLY A 248 -6.28 4.28 0.43
C GLY A 248 -5.58 5.53 1.00
N ASP A 249 -4.37 5.81 0.52
CA ASP A 249 -3.62 7.03 0.88
C ASP A 249 -3.88 8.16 -0.13
N SER A 250 -3.61 9.41 0.29
CA SER A 250 -3.69 10.61 -0.53
C SER A 250 -5.08 10.76 -1.19
N TYR A 251 -5.15 10.79 -2.51
CA TYR A 251 -6.39 10.95 -3.27
C TYR A 251 -7.09 9.62 -3.62
N VAL A 252 -6.50 8.47 -3.30
CA VAL A 252 -7.05 7.15 -3.69
C VAL A 252 -8.49 6.94 -3.19
N PRO A 253 -8.85 7.27 -1.92
CA PRO A 253 -10.22 7.12 -1.45
C PRO A 253 -11.27 7.83 -2.30
N PHE A 254 -10.95 9.04 -2.78
CA PHE A 254 -11.85 9.85 -3.61
C PHE A 254 -12.06 9.24 -5.00
N PHE A 255 -11.03 8.64 -5.59
CA PHE A 255 -11.16 7.96 -6.87
C PHE A 255 -11.87 6.61 -6.73
N ALA A 256 -11.61 5.90 -5.62
CA ALA A 256 -12.25 4.63 -5.34
C ALA A 256 -13.77 4.79 -5.19
N ILE A 257 -14.22 5.76 -4.38
CA ILE A 257 -15.66 6.03 -4.19
C ILE A 257 -16.35 6.49 -5.47
N GLU A 258 -15.67 7.27 -6.32
CA GLU A 258 -16.22 7.72 -7.61
C GLU A 258 -16.43 6.54 -8.57
N LYS A 259 -15.56 5.52 -8.49
CA LYS A 259 -15.61 4.34 -9.35
C LYS A 259 -16.58 3.25 -8.90
N ILE A 260 -17.17 3.36 -7.70
CA ILE A 260 -18.21 2.42 -7.27
C ILE A 260 -19.42 2.57 -8.21
N PRO A 261 -19.81 1.51 -8.93
CA PRO A 261 -20.88 1.57 -9.91
C PRO A 261 -22.25 1.79 -9.26
N ASP A 262 -23.18 2.41 -9.98
CA ASP A 262 -24.51 2.79 -9.43
C ASP A 262 -25.27 1.60 -8.83
N TRP A 263 -25.17 0.41 -9.44
CA TRP A 263 -25.81 -0.80 -8.96
C TRP A 263 -25.31 -1.23 -7.57
N ALA A 264 -24.04 -0.93 -7.22
CA ALA A 264 -23.49 -1.25 -5.91
C ALA A 264 -24.08 -0.35 -4.82
N TRP A 265 -24.31 0.93 -5.12
CA TRP A 265 -25.03 1.86 -4.22
C TRP A 265 -26.49 1.45 -3.97
N SER A 266 -27.08 0.64 -4.85
CA SER A 266 -28.44 0.10 -4.73
C SER A 266 -28.48 -1.34 -4.22
N SER A 267 -27.34 -1.99 -4.00
CA SER A 267 -27.26 -3.37 -3.54
C SER A 267 -27.27 -3.45 -2.02
N ALA A 268 -28.27 -4.12 -1.44
CA ALA A 268 -28.40 -4.29 0.02
C ALA A 268 -27.11 -4.79 0.70
N LYS A 269 -26.37 -5.68 0.01
CA LYS A 269 -25.06 -6.19 0.45
C LYS A 269 -24.06 -5.04 0.66
N TYR A 270 -23.89 -4.19 -0.35
CA TYR A 270 -22.87 -3.13 -0.35
C TYR A 270 -23.34 -1.85 0.36
N GLN A 271 -24.65 -1.59 0.42
CA GLN A 271 -25.18 -0.45 1.16
C GLN A 271 -24.77 -0.49 2.64
N SER A 272 -24.99 -1.63 3.29
CA SER A 272 -24.64 -1.80 4.70
C SER A 272 -23.13 -1.69 4.93
N GLU A 273 -22.33 -2.28 4.03
CA GLU A 273 -20.86 -2.22 4.08
C GLU A 273 -20.36 -0.76 3.97
N ILE A 274 -20.82 -0.01 2.97
CA ILE A 274 -20.39 1.38 2.74
C ILE A 274 -20.87 2.32 3.85
N ILE A 275 -22.11 2.17 4.33
CA ILE A 275 -22.64 3.01 5.42
C ILE A 275 -21.86 2.80 6.71
N SER A 276 -21.38 1.58 6.96
CA SER A 276 -20.60 1.28 8.16
C SER A 276 -19.31 2.12 8.24
N LEU A 277 -18.73 2.47 7.07
CA LEU A 277 -17.51 3.29 6.96
C LEU A 277 -17.69 4.73 7.47
N LEU A 278 -18.93 5.23 7.63
CA LEU A 278 -19.19 6.57 8.16
C LEU A 278 -18.60 6.78 9.57
N LYS A 279 -18.30 5.72 10.31
CA LYS A 279 -17.67 5.79 11.63
C LYS A 279 -16.14 5.85 11.57
N GLU A 280 -15.55 5.48 10.44
CA GLU A 280 -14.12 5.30 10.27
C GLU A 280 -13.49 6.43 9.44
N VAL A 281 -14.23 6.91 8.44
CA VAL A 281 -13.75 7.92 7.52
C VAL A 281 -13.92 9.35 8.03
N GLU A 282 -13.05 10.23 7.54
CA GLU A 282 -13.08 11.66 7.83
C GLU A 282 -14.29 12.40 7.23
N PHE A 283 -14.51 13.63 7.70
CA PHE A 283 -15.65 14.48 7.33
C PHE A 283 -15.91 14.58 5.82
N ARG A 284 -14.86 14.71 5.02
CA ARG A 284 -15.00 14.88 3.57
C ARG A 284 -15.52 13.59 2.92
N MET A 285 -14.93 12.45 3.25
CA MET A 285 -15.38 11.14 2.77
C MET A 285 -16.77 10.76 3.28
N GLN A 286 -17.10 11.08 4.52
CA GLN A 286 -18.46 10.92 5.05
C GLN A 286 -19.48 11.67 4.20
N ASN A 287 -19.16 12.89 3.73
CA ASN A 287 -20.04 13.63 2.83
C ASN A 287 -20.19 12.97 1.46
N GLU A 288 -19.11 12.45 0.88
CA GLU A 288 -19.19 11.74 -0.40
C GLU A 288 -20.13 10.53 -0.28
N ILE A 289 -20.00 9.73 0.78
CA ILE A 289 -20.89 8.60 1.06
C ILE A 289 -22.35 9.07 1.19
N LEU A 290 -22.63 10.05 2.04
CA LEU A 290 -24.00 10.56 2.25
C LEU A 290 -24.61 11.16 0.98
N ASN A 291 -23.81 11.85 0.17
CA ASN A 291 -24.26 12.43 -1.09
C ASN A 291 -24.67 11.33 -2.09
N ARG A 292 -23.93 10.21 -2.14
CA ARG A 292 -24.23 9.07 -3.02
C ARG A 292 -25.49 8.31 -2.60
N PHE A 293 -25.77 8.24 -1.30
CA PHE A 293 -27.02 7.67 -0.78
C PHE A 293 -28.22 8.59 -0.85
N ASN A 294 -28.02 9.89 -1.12
CA ASN A 294 -29.13 10.81 -1.27
C ASN A 294 -30.02 10.37 -2.46
N ASN A 295 -31.33 10.23 -2.21
CA ASN A 295 -32.33 9.72 -3.15
C ASN A 295 -32.15 8.24 -3.56
N LYS A 296 -31.36 7.44 -2.82
CA LYS A 296 -31.32 5.99 -2.97
C LYS A 296 -32.32 5.31 -2.05
N VAL A 297 -32.92 4.23 -2.54
CA VAL A 297 -33.70 3.31 -1.71
C VAL A 297 -32.73 2.45 -0.92
N LEU A 298 -32.79 2.55 0.40
CA LEU A 298 -31.98 1.77 1.32
C LEU A 298 -32.72 0.51 1.76
N ASP A 299 -31.98 -0.58 1.94
CA ASP A 299 -32.49 -1.76 2.62
C ASP A 299 -32.62 -1.55 4.14
N VAL A 300 -33.33 -2.46 4.81
CA VAL A 300 -33.62 -2.42 6.25
C VAL A 300 -32.34 -2.40 7.12
N ASN A 301 -31.30 -3.10 6.71
CA ASN A 301 -30.03 -3.09 7.43
C ASN A 301 -29.32 -1.76 7.21
N ALA A 302 -29.25 -1.27 5.97
CA ALA A 302 -28.64 0.01 5.63
C ALA A 302 -29.26 1.19 6.42
N THR A 303 -30.59 1.25 6.56
CA THR A 303 -31.25 2.28 7.38
C THR A 303 -30.86 2.17 8.86
N THR A 304 -30.73 0.94 9.37
CA THR A 304 -30.30 0.68 10.74
C THR A 304 -28.84 1.08 10.96
N PHE A 305 -27.93 0.73 10.04
CA PHE A 305 -26.54 1.15 10.09
C PHE A 305 -26.38 2.67 10.03
N LEU A 306 -27.17 3.35 9.19
CA LEU A 306 -27.16 4.81 9.09
C LEU A 306 -27.60 5.45 10.41
N ALA A 307 -28.67 4.94 11.02
CA ALA A 307 -29.13 5.38 12.34
C ALA A 307 -28.03 5.20 13.42
N CYS A 308 -27.36 4.05 13.45
CA CYS A 308 -26.23 3.79 14.34
C CYS A 308 -25.00 4.68 14.08
N ALA A 309 -24.84 5.22 12.86
CA ALA A 309 -23.72 6.08 12.48
C ALA A 309 -23.96 7.56 12.78
N MET A 310 -25.19 7.97 13.14
CA MET A 310 -25.55 9.37 13.36
C MET A 310 -24.63 10.09 14.35
N GLY A 311 -24.17 9.39 15.40
CA GLY A 311 -23.28 9.96 16.41
C GLY A 311 -21.88 10.34 15.90
N SER A 312 -21.40 9.81 14.77
CA SER A 312 -20.11 10.18 14.17
C SER A 312 -20.21 11.36 13.19
N LEU A 313 -21.42 11.86 12.95
CA LEU A 313 -21.68 12.91 11.97
C LEU A 313 -21.69 14.30 12.62
N ASN A 314 -21.23 15.30 11.89
CA ASN A 314 -21.42 16.68 12.30
C ASN A 314 -22.82 17.20 11.90
N LYS A 315 -23.16 18.40 12.38
CA LYS A 315 -24.45 19.06 12.12
C LYS A 315 -24.94 19.01 10.67
N SER A 316 -24.08 19.33 9.70
CA SER A 316 -24.49 19.37 8.30
C SER A 316 -24.77 17.97 7.73
N GLN A 317 -23.97 16.98 8.14
CA GLN A 317 -24.11 15.59 7.73
C GLN A 317 -25.28 14.92 8.43
N PHE A 318 -25.52 15.26 9.69
CA PHE A 318 -26.63 14.80 10.50
C PHE A 318 -27.99 15.12 9.85
N LYS A 319 -28.15 16.37 9.37
CA LYS A 319 -29.31 16.78 8.56
C LYS A 319 -29.47 15.95 7.29
N LYS A 320 -28.36 15.70 6.56
CA LYS A 320 -28.39 14.87 5.34
C LYS A 320 -28.81 13.44 5.66
N ALA A 321 -28.25 12.85 6.71
CA ALA A 321 -28.58 11.50 7.14
C ALA A 321 -30.05 11.39 7.55
N PHE A 322 -30.60 12.36 8.28
CA PHE A 322 -32.03 12.37 8.58
C PHE A 322 -32.92 12.52 7.35
N LYS A 323 -32.52 13.33 6.37
CA LYS A 323 -33.22 13.37 5.08
C LYS A 323 -33.25 11.98 4.43
N ILE A 324 -32.11 11.29 4.36
CA ILE A 324 -32.01 9.94 3.79
C ILE A 324 -32.90 8.95 4.55
N LEU A 325 -32.88 8.98 5.89
CA LEU A 325 -33.74 8.14 6.73
C LEU A 325 -35.22 8.45 6.55
N TYR A 326 -35.59 9.72 6.34
CA TYR A 326 -36.98 10.13 6.12
C TYR A 326 -37.49 9.64 4.75
N ASP A 327 -36.67 9.78 3.72
CA ASP A 327 -36.96 9.26 2.37
C ASP A 327 -37.12 7.73 2.40
N ASN A 328 -36.39 7.06 3.30
CA ASN A 328 -36.41 5.61 3.50
C ASN A 328 -37.21 5.14 4.72
N ARG A 329 -38.11 5.98 5.26
CA ARG A 329 -38.79 5.72 6.54
C ARG A 329 -39.64 4.45 6.59
N GLY A 330 -40.03 3.90 5.43
CA GLY A 330 -40.71 2.60 5.34
C GLY A 330 -39.83 1.40 5.68
N GLN A 331 -38.51 1.59 5.75
CA GLN A 331 -37.52 0.56 6.03
C GLN A 331 -36.90 0.71 7.44
N LEU A 332 -37.46 1.59 8.29
CA LEU A 332 -36.98 1.77 9.66
C LEU A 332 -37.43 0.59 10.52
N THR A 333 -36.50 0.09 11.33
CA THR A 333 -36.77 -0.96 12.33
C THR A 333 -36.94 -0.34 13.72
N PRO A 334 -37.49 -1.08 14.70
CA PRO A 334 -37.47 -0.67 16.10
C PRO A 334 -36.05 -0.27 16.58
N LYS A 335 -35.03 -1.02 16.14
CA LYS A 335 -33.63 -0.68 16.42
C LYS A 335 -33.22 0.65 15.80
N SER A 336 -33.59 0.93 14.56
CA SER A 336 -33.32 2.24 13.94
C SER A 336 -33.95 3.37 14.76
N ILE A 337 -35.18 3.18 15.25
CA ILE A 337 -35.88 4.17 16.09
C ILE A 337 -35.18 4.36 17.43
N GLU A 338 -34.75 3.27 18.09
CA GLU A 338 -34.00 3.31 19.34
C GLU A 338 -32.72 4.16 19.20
N GLU A 339 -31.94 3.95 18.14
CA GLU A 339 -30.72 4.71 17.87
C GLU A 339 -31.01 6.21 17.65
N ILE A 340 -32.14 6.54 17.00
CA ILE A 340 -32.58 7.94 16.83
C ILE A 340 -33.02 8.55 18.17
N VAL A 341 -33.66 7.77 19.04
CA VAL A 341 -34.01 8.20 20.40
C VAL A 341 -32.75 8.46 21.23
N VAL A 342 -31.69 7.67 21.07
CA VAL A 342 -30.39 7.95 21.70
C VAL A 342 -29.87 9.33 21.27
N GLN A 343 -29.97 9.68 19.98
CA GLN A 343 -29.58 11.02 19.52
C GLN A 343 -30.45 12.13 20.11
N LYS A 344 -31.76 11.88 20.27
CA LYS A 344 -32.67 12.80 20.98
C LYS A 344 -32.16 13.13 22.39
N ASN A 345 -31.57 12.15 23.08
CA ASN A 345 -31.11 12.27 24.46
C ASN A 345 -29.61 12.58 24.60
N SER A 346 -28.91 12.88 23.50
CA SER A 346 -27.44 13.04 23.46
C SER A 346 -26.88 14.27 24.19
N GLY A 347 -27.74 15.12 24.78
CA GLY A 347 -27.34 16.38 25.45
C GLY A 347 -26.90 17.49 24.49
N ASN A 348 -26.71 17.18 23.20
CA ASN A 348 -26.51 18.18 22.15
C ASN A 348 -27.87 18.75 21.74
N ASN A 349 -28.21 19.94 22.25
CA ASN A 349 -29.50 20.60 22.04
C ASN A 349 -29.95 20.65 20.57
N GLU A 350 -29.03 20.77 19.62
CA GLU A 350 -29.38 20.82 18.21
C GLU A 350 -29.69 19.44 17.63
N PHE A 351 -28.87 18.44 17.93
CA PHE A 351 -29.13 17.05 17.50
C PHE A 351 -30.41 16.51 18.16
N SER A 352 -30.61 16.84 19.43
CA SER A 352 -31.82 16.53 20.19
C SER A 352 -33.08 17.05 19.50
N LYS A 353 -33.03 18.32 19.07
CA LYS A 353 -34.15 18.98 18.39
C LYS A 353 -34.43 18.35 17.02
N GLU A 354 -33.40 18.06 16.23
CA GLU A 354 -33.58 17.43 14.92
C GLU A 354 -34.13 16.00 15.04
N ALA A 355 -33.62 15.21 15.99
CA ALA A 355 -34.13 13.88 16.26
C ALA A 355 -35.61 13.92 16.71
N GLU A 356 -35.97 14.87 17.57
CA GLU A 356 -37.37 15.06 17.98
C GLU A 356 -38.27 15.46 16.81
N GLN A 357 -37.83 16.37 15.94
CA GLN A 357 -38.56 16.75 14.73
C GLN A 357 -38.76 15.54 13.80
N PHE A 358 -37.70 14.76 13.58
CA PHE A 358 -37.76 13.54 12.78
C PHE A 358 -38.78 12.54 13.36
N LEU A 359 -38.68 12.20 14.64
CA LEU A 359 -39.59 11.26 15.31
C LEU A 359 -41.05 11.74 15.26
N THR A 360 -41.27 13.04 15.45
CA THR A 360 -42.61 13.65 15.36
C THR A 360 -43.17 13.56 13.93
N SER A 361 -42.33 13.73 12.92
CA SER A 361 -42.75 13.65 11.51
C SER A 361 -43.22 12.25 11.14
N ILE A 362 -42.48 11.20 11.52
CA ILE A 362 -42.84 9.81 11.23
C ILE A 362 -44.03 9.33 12.07
N ALA A 363 -44.22 9.89 13.28
CA ALA A 363 -45.38 9.62 14.14
C ALA A 363 -46.69 10.05 13.47
N LYS A 364 -46.71 11.26 12.89
CA LYS A 364 -47.89 11.83 12.21
C LYS A 364 -48.33 10.99 11.01
N GLU A 365 -47.41 10.24 10.41
CA GLU A 365 -47.68 9.34 9.29
C GLU A 365 -48.12 7.93 9.74
N GLY A 366 -48.29 7.70 11.05
CA GLY A 366 -48.73 6.41 11.60
C GLY A 366 -47.67 5.31 11.53
N ARG A 367 -46.38 5.66 11.43
CA ARG A 367 -45.27 4.70 11.23
C ARG A 367 -44.35 4.51 12.42
N LEU A 368 -44.64 5.13 13.57
CA LEU A 368 -43.96 4.75 14.81
C LEU A 368 -44.47 3.37 15.23
N VAL A 369 -43.62 2.36 15.04
CA VAL A 369 -43.78 1.09 15.73
C VAL A 369 -43.57 1.41 17.21
N SER A 370 -44.62 1.22 18.02
CA SER A 370 -44.50 1.36 19.47
C SER A 370 -43.34 0.48 19.95
N PRO A 371 -42.46 1.00 20.83
CA PRO A 371 -41.28 0.26 21.28
C PRO A 371 -41.62 -1.10 21.88
#